data_AF-A0A5P8N5B1-F1
#
_entry.id   AF-A0A5P8N5B1-F1
#
_cell.length_a   1.000
_cell.length_b   1.000
_cell.length_c   1.000
_cell.angle_alpha   90.00
_cell.angle_beta   90.00
_cell.angle_gamma   90.00
#
_symmetry.space_group_name_H-M   'P 1'
#
loop_
_entity.id
_entity.type
_entity.pdbx_description
1 polymer ?
#
loop_
_entity_poly.entity_id
_entity_poly.type
_entity_poly.pdbx_seq_one_letter_code
_entity_poly.pdbx_strand_id
1 'polypeptide(L)'
;MLGVLRRASLAAASSPATGLRQFQCAYHRSNERLSPVREDQEVSYGLNWAIAGKGVIVKDKVFHNLETSELQKGGATYPDCLSGIPLHVRGDVIGGVPVVSKAQFSKLLKLVTFHLSSISCLYVQDGAVGSSAECDAKVRIISDNPSAVMLLSNVLWKTPDRAISHDTSPLTIYSTSTISNNVKTVLGSGTQYANGFAAADIERSSLILCGKAFADSAIVKDALTAMTAPILSARGGLPVPGWLMCFGGSIVLLFSPVEIIMSWSEIHNALFSMDCGVVISSKGATVLFPTKARREPKLFAKPTAVIIVSSDSTGAIPSISKLSTGQTAYHFLAGYHDGKFVPSYSRAPSPADPLALASSLFSHLKEDDTSAYLINAKNSGKFIDGNSFTKLLKLALSHNLPDIKTEDFRVGELKGKYRNFLSSKFGRLLPDEFSF
;
A
#
# COMPACT_ATOMS: atom_id res chain seq x y z
N MET A 1 8.92 -61.78 -35.88
CA MET A 1 7.57 -62.30 -35.58
C MET A 1 7.00 -61.42 -34.48
N LEU A 2 6.15 -60.45 -34.83
CA LEU A 2 4.69 -60.47 -34.61
C LEU A 2 4.36 -60.46 -33.09
N GLY A 3 3.71 -59.46 -32.50
CA GLY A 3 2.69 -58.59 -33.08
C GLY A 3 2.41 -57.29 -32.31
N VAL A 4 1.78 -56.41 -33.08
CA VAL A 4 1.27 -55.08 -32.81
C VAL A 4 -0.13 -55.20 -32.18
N LEU A 5 -0.46 -54.30 -31.24
CA LEU A 5 -1.83 -53.79 -31.13
C LEU A 5 -1.81 -52.28 -30.88
N ARG A 6 -2.25 -51.56 -31.90
CA ARG A 6 -2.54 -50.12 -31.97
C ARG A 6 -4.06 -49.93 -31.82
N ARG A 7 -4.47 -48.85 -31.13
CA ARG A 7 -5.58 -47.89 -31.44
C ARG A 7 -5.67 -46.93 -30.23
N ALA A 8 -5.31 -45.64 -30.33
CA ALA A 8 -6.08 -44.49 -30.87
C ALA A 8 -7.47 -44.37 -30.20
N SER A 9 -8.00 -43.25 -29.73
CA SER A 9 -7.64 -41.82 -29.67
C SER A 9 -8.84 -41.11 -28.99
N LEU A 10 -8.68 -40.08 -28.16
CA LEU A 10 -9.52 -38.86 -28.12
C LEU A 10 -9.14 -37.93 -26.95
N ALA A 11 -9.17 -36.64 -27.25
CA ALA A 11 -8.81 -35.52 -26.40
C ALA A 11 -9.87 -35.18 -25.33
N ALA A 12 -9.43 -34.64 -24.19
CA ALA A 12 -10.19 -33.65 -23.42
C ALA A 12 -9.25 -32.88 -22.48
N ALA A 13 -9.52 -31.59 -22.35
CA ALA A 13 -8.71 -30.58 -21.69
C ALA A 13 -8.88 -30.54 -20.15
N SER A 14 -7.97 -29.79 -19.52
CA SER A 14 -8.19 -28.84 -18.41
C SER A 14 -7.60 -29.14 -17.01
N SER A 15 -6.87 -28.11 -16.54
CA SER A 15 -6.41 -27.75 -15.19
C SER A 15 -5.09 -28.35 -14.65
N PRO A 16 -4.10 -27.51 -14.28
CA PRO A 16 -3.06 -27.85 -13.33
C PRO A 16 -3.34 -27.15 -11.99
N ALA A 17 -3.98 -27.86 -11.06
CA ALA A 17 -4.13 -27.41 -9.68
C ALA A 17 -3.68 -28.51 -8.72
N THR A 18 -2.40 -28.88 -8.79
CA THR A 18 -1.80 -29.76 -7.79
C THR A 18 -0.29 -29.54 -7.74
N GLY A 19 0.15 -28.77 -6.75
CA GLY A 19 1.55 -28.57 -6.46
C GLY A 19 1.74 -27.47 -5.44
N LEU A 20 1.38 -27.74 -4.17
CA LEU A 20 1.87 -27.08 -2.95
C LEU A 20 1.11 -27.64 -1.73
N ARG A 21 1.46 -28.86 -1.32
CA ARG A 21 1.19 -29.37 0.04
C ARG A 21 2.41 -30.14 0.51
N GLN A 22 3.30 -29.47 1.24
CA GLN A 22 4.18 -30.10 2.23
C GLN A 22 4.92 -29.03 3.04
N PHE A 23 4.27 -28.56 4.09
CA PHE A 23 4.93 -28.11 5.32
C PHE A 23 3.99 -28.42 6.49
N GLN A 24 3.97 -29.69 6.91
CA GLN A 24 3.51 -30.08 8.24
C GLN A 24 4.76 -30.32 9.08
N CYS A 25 5.17 -29.32 9.87
CA CYS A 25 6.06 -29.56 11.00
C CYS A 25 5.21 -30.07 12.17
N ALA A 26 5.44 -31.31 12.56
CA ALA A 26 4.94 -31.89 13.79
C ALA A 26 5.52 -31.12 14.99
N TYR A 27 4.67 -30.71 15.93
CA TYR A 27 5.10 -30.38 17.29
C TYR A 27 4.30 -31.19 18.30
N HIS A 28 5.03 -31.93 19.13
CA HIS A 28 4.54 -32.69 20.26
C HIS A 28 3.88 -31.77 21.28
N ARG A 29 2.67 -32.14 21.70
CA ARG A 29 1.86 -31.46 22.71
C ARG A 29 2.19 -32.04 24.08
N SER A 30 3.09 -31.42 24.83
CA SER A 30 3.18 -31.62 26.29
C SER A 30 2.19 -30.66 26.96
N ASN A 31 1.09 -31.23 27.44
CA ASN A 31 -0.03 -30.50 28.02
C ASN A 31 0.13 -30.47 29.55
N GLU A 32 1.12 -29.74 30.06
CA GLU A 32 1.16 -29.40 31.49
C GLU A 32 0.51 -28.03 31.70
N ARG A 33 -0.73 -28.06 32.21
CA ARG A 33 -1.45 -26.88 32.68
C ARG A 33 -0.76 -26.35 33.93
N LEU A 34 0.08 -25.33 33.77
CA LEU A 34 0.41 -24.44 34.88
C LEU A 34 -0.79 -23.53 35.15
N SER A 35 -1.24 -23.51 36.40
CA SER A 35 -2.38 -22.71 36.88
C SER A 35 -2.16 -21.21 36.68
N PRO A 36 -3.21 -20.41 36.39
CA PRO A 36 -3.05 -18.98 36.18
C PRO A 36 -2.76 -18.29 37.51
N VAL A 37 -1.53 -17.80 37.66
CA VAL A 37 -1.16 -16.86 38.72
C VAL A 37 -1.77 -15.51 38.36
N ARG A 38 -2.35 -14.82 39.36
CA ARG A 38 -3.01 -13.52 39.22
C ARG A 38 -2.05 -12.51 38.56
N GLU A 39 -2.50 -11.86 37.49
CA GLU A 39 -1.77 -10.83 36.77
C GLU A 39 -1.71 -9.56 37.62
N ASP A 40 -0.57 -9.33 38.29
CA ASP A 40 -0.19 -8.00 38.75
C ASP A 40 0.21 -7.13 37.53
N GLN A 41 -0.09 -5.84 37.63
CA GLN A 41 -0.18 -4.86 36.55
C GLN A 41 1.15 -4.46 35.88
N GLU A 42 2.21 -5.27 35.91
CA GLU A 42 3.56 -4.82 35.52
C GLU A 42 4.34 -5.66 34.48
N VAL A 43 3.97 -6.89 34.11
CA VAL A 43 4.70 -7.61 33.04
C VAL A 43 3.78 -8.51 32.22
N SER A 44 3.46 -8.10 30.98
CA SER A 44 2.84 -9.00 30.00
C SER A 44 3.90 -9.97 29.45
N TYR A 45 4.03 -11.15 30.09
CA TYR A 45 4.96 -12.20 29.64
C TYR A 45 4.75 -12.54 28.17
N GLY A 46 3.50 -12.63 27.74
CA GLY A 46 3.16 -12.83 26.34
C GLY A 46 3.80 -11.78 25.44
N LEU A 47 3.57 -10.49 25.71
CA LEU A 47 4.11 -9.42 24.89
C LEU A 47 5.64 -9.52 24.79
N ASN A 48 6.32 -9.80 25.90
CA ASN A 48 7.77 -9.97 25.93
C ASN A 48 8.23 -11.14 25.04
N TRP A 49 7.54 -12.29 25.08
CA TRP A 49 7.81 -13.40 24.16
C TRP A 49 7.59 -13.03 22.69
N ALA A 50 6.56 -12.25 22.39
CA ALA A 50 6.28 -11.79 21.04
C ALA A 50 7.37 -10.85 20.50
N ILE A 51 7.90 -9.98 21.37
CA ILE A 51 9.01 -9.07 21.07
C ILE A 51 10.32 -9.87 20.91
N ALA A 52 10.55 -10.87 21.76
CA ALA A 52 11.70 -11.79 21.66
C ALA A 52 11.69 -12.59 20.36
N GLY A 53 10.53 -13.05 19.89
CA GLY A 53 10.36 -13.68 18.58
C GLY A 53 10.73 -12.78 17.39
N LYS A 54 10.79 -11.46 17.61
CA LYS A 54 11.26 -10.45 16.65
C LYS A 54 12.73 -10.06 16.87
N GLY A 55 13.44 -10.77 17.74
CA GLY A 55 14.87 -10.60 18.00
C GLY A 55 15.21 -9.52 19.03
N VAL A 56 14.22 -8.94 19.71
CA VAL A 56 14.43 -7.92 20.76
C VAL A 56 14.18 -8.54 22.13
N ILE A 57 15.16 -8.48 23.03
CA ILE A 57 15.03 -8.99 24.39
C ILE A 57 14.66 -7.82 25.32
N VAL A 58 13.53 -7.95 26.00
CA VAL A 58 13.07 -6.97 26.99
C VAL A 58 13.85 -7.15 28.29
N LYS A 59 14.54 -6.11 28.74
CA LYS A 59 15.28 -6.12 30.01
C LYS A 59 14.42 -5.69 31.20
N ASP A 60 13.87 -4.47 31.14
CA ASP A 60 13.18 -3.88 32.27
C ASP A 60 11.70 -3.60 31.93
N LYS A 61 11.41 -2.50 31.25
CA LYS A 61 10.04 -1.99 31.06
C LYS A 61 9.62 -1.97 29.61
N VAL A 62 8.37 -2.39 29.37
CA VAL A 62 7.69 -2.24 28.09
C VAL A 62 6.40 -1.48 28.31
N PHE A 63 6.24 -0.37 27.59
CA PHE A 63 5.01 0.40 27.54
C PHE A 63 4.25 0.01 26.27
N HIS A 64 3.05 -0.53 26.43
CA HIS A 64 2.24 -1.05 25.32
C HIS A 64 1.01 -0.18 25.09
N ASN A 65 0.78 0.20 23.83
CA ASN A 65 -0.41 0.93 23.36
C ASN A 65 -0.77 2.17 24.19
N LEU A 66 0.24 2.89 24.70
CA LEU A 66 0.04 4.12 25.46
C LEU A 66 -0.70 5.16 24.62
N GLU A 67 -1.65 5.86 25.24
CA GLU A 67 -2.31 6.99 24.61
C GLU A 67 -1.34 8.18 24.46
N THR A 68 -1.63 9.08 23.52
CA THR A 68 -0.78 10.24 23.22
C THR A 68 -0.45 11.06 24.47
N SER A 69 -1.40 11.23 25.39
CA SER A 69 -1.20 11.97 26.65
C SER A 69 -0.22 11.26 27.60
N GLU A 70 -0.19 9.93 27.60
CA GLU A 70 0.73 9.12 28.40
C GLU A 70 2.13 9.13 27.79
N LEU A 71 2.23 9.04 26.46
CA LEU A 71 3.51 9.21 25.74
C LEU A 71 4.11 10.59 26.01
N GLN A 72 3.31 11.65 26.03
CA GLN A 72 3.76 13.01 26.37
C GLN A 72 4.24 13.13 27.81
N LYS A 73 3.53 12.52 28.77
CA LYS A 73 4.03 12.41 30.16
C LYS A 73 5.36 11.64 30.23
N GLY A 74 5.55 10.67 29.34
CA GLY A 74 6.80 9.93 29.15
C GLY A 74 7.88 10.66 28.35
N GLY A 75 7.70 11.95 28.03
CA GLY A 75 8.69 12.78 27.34
C GLY A 75 8.56 12.83 25.81
N ALA A 76 7.47 12.30 25.24
CA ALA A 76 7.21 12.46 23.81
C ALA A 76 7.01 13.94 23.44
N THR A 77 7.71 14.36 22.40
CA THR A 77 7.60 15.67 21.79
C THR A 77 7.16 15.52 20.33
N TYR A 78 6.58 16.57 19.75
CA TYR A 78 6.37 16.65 18.31
C TYR A 78 7.66 17.17 17.67
N PRO A 79 8.50 16.32 17.06
CA PRO A 79 9.64 16.81 16.31
C PRO A 79 9.17 17.52 15.04
N ASP A 80 10.04 18.36 14.48
CA ASP A 80 9.81 18.95 13.16
C ASP A 80 9.55 17.85 12.12
N CYS A 81 8.52 18.06 11.29
CA CYS A 81 8.23 17.17 10.18
C CYS A 81 9.42 17.16 9.23
N LEU A 82 9.95 15.97 8.91
CA LEU A 82 11.05 15.82 7.98
C LEU A 82 10.54 15.34 6.63
N SER A 83 11.32 15.64 5.60
CA SER A 83 11.13 15.11 4.26
C SER A 83 12.47 14.77 3.64
N GLY A 84 12.48 13.83 2.69
CA GLY A 84 13.68 13.44 1.95
C GLY A 84 14.60 12.49 2.71
N ILE A 85 14.08 11.78 3.72
CA ILE A 85 14.83 10.69 4.35
C ILE A 85 15.03 9.56 3.32
N PRO A 86 16.25 9.03 3.16
CA PRO A 86 16.49 7.96 2.20
C PRO A 86 15.79 6.67 2.64
N LEU A 87 15.00 6.09 1.73
CA LEU A 87 14.38 4.78 1.86
C LEU A 87 15.15 3.77 1.01
N HIS A 88 15.46 2.61 1.58
CA HIS A 88 16.01 1.46 0.85
C HIS A 88 15.04 0.30 0.95
N VAL A 89 14.82 -0.42 -0.15
CA VAL A 89 13.84 -1.52 -0.17
C VAL A 89 14.48 -2.80 -0.68
N ARG A 90 14.26 -3.89 0.05
CA ARG A 90 14.55 -5.26 -0.39
C ARG A 90 13.27 -5.92 -0.86
N GLY A 91 13.34 -6.44 -2.07
CA GLY A 91 12.24 -7.10 -2.78
C GLY A 91 12.31 -6.72 -4.25
N ASP A 92 11.54 -7.43 -5.07
CA ASP A 92 11.29 -6.98 -6.44
C ASP A 92 10.29 -5.82 -6.38
N VAL A 93 10.79 -4.59 -6.51
CA VAL A 93 9.97 -3.38 -6.41
C VAL A 93 10.24 -2.44 -7.56
N ILE A 94 9.17 -1.86 -8.07
CA ILE A 94 9.18 -0.78 -9.04
C ILE A 94 9.11 0.54 -8.27
N GLY A 95 9.72 1.62 -8.78
CA GLY A 95 9.64 2.96 -8.15
C GLY A 95 10.98 3.67 -7.93
N GLY A 96 12.09 3.14 -8.43
CA GLY A 96 13.38 3.84 -8.44
C GLY A 96 14.04 4.00 -7.07
N VAL A 97 13.58 3.27 -6.06
CA VAL A 97 14.13 3.31 -4.70
C VAL A 97 15.42 2.48 -4.63
N PRO A 98 16.49 2.95 -3.95
CA PRO A 98 17.72 2.19 -3.77
C PRO A 98 17.48 0.79 -3.18
N VAL A 99 18.11 -0.23 -3.78
CA VAL A 99 17.98 -1.61 -3.32
C VAL A 99 18.89 -1.85 -2.12
N VAL A 100 18.40 -2.54 -1.08
CA VAL A 100 19.23 -3.08 0.01
C VAL A 100 19.34 -4.59 -0.12
N SER A 101 20.56 -5.11 -0.07
CA SER A 101 20.78 -6.56 -0.17
C SER A 101 20.30 -7.30 1.09
N LYS A 102 20.01 -8.60 0.94
CA LYS A 102 19.66 -9.48 2.07
C LYS A 102 20.70 -9.44 3.19
N ALA A 103 21.99 -9.41 2.84
CA ALA A 103 23.08 -9.38 3.80
C ALA A 103 23.14 -8.04 4.56
N GLN A 104 23.01 -6.92 3.84
CA GLN A 104 22.95 -5.59 4.45
C GLN A 104 21.75 -5.46 5.38
N PHE A 105 20.55 -5.82 4.93
CA PHE A 105 19.35 -5.74 5.77
C PHE A 105 19.46 -6.64 7.00
N SER A 106 19.94 -7.88 6.84
CA SER A 106 20.13 -8.79 7.97
C SER A 106 21.16 -8.27 8.98
N LYS A 107 22.22 -7.59 8.51
CA LYS A 107 23.20 -6.93 9.38
C LYS A 107 22.59 -5.73 10.11
N LEU A 108 21.83 -4.88 9.41
CA LEU A 108 21.10 -3.76 10.01
C LEU A 108 20.13 -4.24 11.10
N LEU A 109 19.32 -5.24 10.78
CA LEU A 109 18.33 -5.79 11.70
C LEU A 109 19.00 -6.32 12.98
N LYS A 110 20.11 -7.04 12.86
CA LYS A 110 20.89 -7.51 14.03
C LYS A 110 21.40 -6.36 14.89
N LEU A 111 21.95 -5.31 14.28
CA LEU A 111 22.46 -4.15 15.02
C LEU A 111 21.34 -3.39 15.75
N VAL A 112 20.21 -3.19 15.07
CA VAL A 112 19.05 -2.47 15.61
C VAL A 112 18.38 -3.26 16.73
N THR A 113 18.16 -4.56 16.53
CA THR A 113 17.56 -5.42 17.56
C THR A 113 18.47 -5.57 18.77
N PHE A 114 19.79 -5.66 18.58
CA PHE A 114 20.76 -5.64 19.67
C PHE A 114 20.71 -4.31 20.46
N HIS A 115 20.66 -3.17 19.76
CA HIS A 115 20.49 -1.86 20.38
C HIS A 115 19.19 -1.80 21.19
N LEU A 116 18.04 -2.13 20.60
CA LEU A 116 16.74 -2.14 21.30
C LEU A 116 16.75 -3.06 22.52
N SER A 117 17.42 -4.22 22.44
CA SER A 117 17.56 -5.14 23.58
C SER A 117 18.43 -4.60 24.71
N SER A 118 19.22 -3.55 24.44
CA SER A 118 20.05 -2.89 25.45
C SER A 118 19.32 -1.77 26.19
N ILE A 119 18.19 -1.30 25.66
CA ILE A 119 17.38 -0.22 26.22
C ILE A 119 16.56 -0.73 27.39
N SER A 120 16.50 0.05 28.47
CA SER A 120 15.72 -0.26 29.67
C SER A 120 14.22 -0.10 29.47
N CYS A 121 13.80 0.93 28.73
CA CYS A 121 12.39 1.25 28.47
C CYS A 121 12.07 1.19 26.98
N LEU A 122 11.27 0.21 26.57
CA LEU A 122 10.77 0.09 25.21
C LEU A 122 9.32 0.56 25.11
N TYR A 123 9.00 1.19 23.99
CA TYR A 123 7.65 1.61 23.64
C TYR A 123 7.16 0.76 22.48
N VAL A 124 6.01 0.12 22.68
CA VAL A 124 5.41 -0.80 21.73
C VAL A 124 4.02 -0.33 21.38
N GLN A 125 3.75 -0.20 20.09
CA GLN A 125 2.45 0.20 19.59
C GLN A 125 2.00 -0.75 18.51
N ASP A 126 0.81 -1.28 18.72
CA ASP A 126 0.10 -2.13 17.79
C ASP A 126 -0.92 -1.29 17.01
N GLY A 127 -1.09 -1.63 15.73
CA GLY A 127 -2.03 -0.99 14.83
C GLY A 127 -2.18 -1.77 13.53
N ALA A 128 -2.78 -1.14 12.53
CA ALA A 128 -2.93 -1.74 11.22
C ALA A 128 -2.81 -0.73 10.08
N VAL A 129 -2.43 -1.24 8.92
CA VAL A 129 -2.61 -0.58 7.63
C VAL A 129 -3.83 -1.21 6.96
N GLY A 130 -4.76 -0.37 6.50
CA GLY A 130 -6.08 -0.80 6.05
C GLY A 130 -7.15 -0.55 7.11
N SER A 131 -8.21 0.13 6.71
CA SER A 131 -9.27 0.61 7.61
C SER A 131 -10.23 -0.48 8.10
N SER A 132 -10.05 -1.77 7.79
CA SER A 132 -10.97 -2.83 8.24
C SER A 132 -10.24 -4.13 8.53
N ALA A 133 -10.63 -4.80 9.61
CA ALA A 133 -10.10 -6.11 9.99
C ALA A 133 -10.35 -7.19 8.94
N GLU A 134 -11.26 -6.97 7.99
CA GLU A 134 -11.50 -7.87 6.86
C GLU A 134 -10.28 -7.96 5.94
N CYS A 135 -9.65 -6.82 5.66
CA CYS A 135 -8.50 -6.73 4.79
C CYS A 135 -7.55 -5.63 5.28
N ASP A 136 -6.86 -5.96 6.38
CA ASP A 136 -5.80 -5.15 6.96
C ASP A 136 -4.48 -5.93 7.07
N ALA A 137 -3.40 -5.18 7.25
CA ALA A 137 -2.10 -5.71 7.63
C ALA A 137 -1.78 -5.23 9.04
N LYS A 138 -1.65 -6.17 9.98
CA LYS A 138 -1.30 -5.88 11.38
C LYS A 138 0.15 -5.40 11.45
N VAL A 139 0.37 -4.31 12.17
CA VAL A 139 1.67 -3.67 12.33
C VAL A 139 2.00 -3.55 13.82
N ARG A 140 3.21 -3.94 14.18
CA ARG A 140 3.79 -3.73 15.52
C ARG A 140 4.99 -2.80 15.41
N ILE A 141 4.97 -1.71 16.15
CA ILE A 141 6.09 -0.78 16.31
C ILE A 141 6.83 -1.16 17.58
N ILE A 142 8.16 -1.24 17.52
CA ILE A 142 9.05 -1.40 18.67
C ILE A 142 10.06 -0.25 18.60
N SER A 143 10.09 0.59 19.64
CA SER A 143 10.95 1.77 19.64
C SER A 143 11.58 2.06 21.00
N ASP A 144 12.76 2.68 20.95
CA ASP A 144 13.42 3.30 22.10
C ASP A 144 12.95 4.74 22.38
N ASN A 145 12.02 5.27 21.57
CA ASN A 145 11.63 6.68 21.59
C ASN A 145 10.10 6.85 21.64
N PRO A 146 9.55 7.50 22.69
CA PRO A 146 8.11 7.71 22.80
C PRO A 146 7.58 8.69 21.74
N SER A 147 8.37 9.66 21.26
CA SER A 147 8.00 10.54 20.15
C SER A 147 7.83 9.78 18.83
N ALA A 148 8.65 8.75 18.61
CA ALA A 148 8.54 7.93 17.41
C ALA A 148 7.24 7.12 17.42
N VAL A 149 6.92 6.50 18.55
CA VAL A 149 5.65 5.79 18.71
C VAL A 149 4.46 6.72 18.55
N MET A 150 4.51 7.93 19.13
CA MET A 150 3.44 8.93 19.00
C MET A 150 3.20 9.36 17.54
N LEU A 151 4.24 9.53 16.73
CA LEU A 151 4.08 9.89 15.32
C LEU A 151 3.61 8.70 14.48
N LEU A 152 4.20 7.51 14.69
CA LEU A 152 3.86 6.32 13.93
C LEU A 152 2.45 5.81 14.25
N SER A 153 1.97 5.98 15.49
CA SER A 153 0.59 5.65 15.87
C SER A 153 -0.44 6.51 15.14
N ASN A 154 -0.08 7.72 14.71
CA ASN A 154 -0.93 8.57 13.88
C ASN A 154 -0.98 8.14 12.41
N VAL A 155 -0.03 7.32 11.95
CA VAL A 155 -0.01 6.75 10.59
C VAL A 155 -0.87 5.49 10.51
N LEU A 156 -1.02 4.76 11.62
CA LEU A 156 -1.72 3.48 11.66
C LEU A 156 -3.18 3.63 12.12
N TRP A 157 -4.03 2.72 11.66
CA TRP A 157 -5.36 2.52 12.25
C TRP A 157 -5.23 1.87 13.62
N LYS A 158 -6.00 2.35 14.61
CA LYS A 158 -6.13 1.67 15.90
C LYS A 158 -6.75 0.29 15.68
N THR A 159 -6.16 -0.73 16.30
CA THR A 159 -6.73 -2.08 16.34
C THR A 159 -7.14 -2.42 17.76
N PRO A 160 -8.18 -3.25 17.98
CA PRO A 160 -8.50 -3.74 19.31
C PRO A 160 -7.28 -4.46 19.92
N ASP A 161 -7.01 -4.28 21.22
CA ASP A 161 -5.79 -4.78 21.88
C ASP A 161 -5.58 -6.30 21.76
N ARG A 162 -6.66 -7.06 21.59
CA ARG A 162 -6.61 -8.53 21.42
C ARG A 162 -6.30 -8.99 19.99
N ALA A 163 -6.21 -8.08 19.03
CA ALA A 163 -6.10 -8.42 17.60
C ALA A 163 -4.67 -8.75 17.13
N ILE A 164 -3.66 -8.51 17.97
CA ILE A 164 -2.25 -8.81 17.67
C ILE A 164 -1.71 -9.76 18.75
N SER A 165 -2.15 -11.02 18.67
CA SER A 165 -1.73 -12.11 19.57
C SER A 165 -0.36 -12.70 19.17
N HIS A 166 0.13 -13.69 19.94
CA HIS A 166 1.34 -14.45 19.63
C HIS A 166 1.33 -15.14 18.24
N ASP A 167 0.15 -15.39 17.67
CA ASP A 167 -0.02 -16.23 16.47
C ASP A 167 -0.13 -15.45 15.15
N THR A 168 -0.36 -14.14 15.18
CA THR A 168 -0.36 -13.32 13.95
C THR A 168 1.01 -12.71 13.77
N SER A 169 1.85 -13.17 12.83
CA SER A 169 3.13 -12.51 12.52
C SER A 169 2.86 -11.10 11.97
N PRO A 170 2.96 -10.02 12.77
CA PRO A 170 2.68 -8.69 12.26
C PRO A 170 3.89 -8.18 11.50
N LEU A 171 3.63 -7.30 10.53
CA LEU A 171 4.67 -6.45 9.99
C LEU A 171 5.31 -5.69 11.16
N THR A 172 6.63 -5.69 11.27
CA THR A 172 7.33 -5.10 12.42
C THR A 172 8.11 -3.86 12.00
N ILE A 173 7.85 -2.73 12.68
CA ILE A 173 8.62 -1.49 12.54
C ILE A 173 9.57 -1.39 13.74
N TYR A 174 10.87 -1.41 13.48
CA TYR A 174 11.91 -1.13 14.47
C TYR A 174 12.34 0.31 14.32
N SER A 175 12.05 1.15 15.32
CA SER A 175 12.39 2.58 15.29
C SER A 175 13.42 2.90 16.35
N THR A 176 14.62 3.32 15.94
CA THR A 176 15.69 3.74 16.84
C THR A 176 16.01 5.21 16.64
N SER A 177 15.96 5.99 17.72
CA SER A 177 16.30 7.42 17.70
C SER A 177 17.79 7.69 17.49
N THR A 178 18.64 6.71 17.80
CA THR A 178 20.09 6.80 17.63
C THR A 178 20.55 6.07 16.37
N ILE A 179 21.57 6.64 15.70
CA ILE A 179 22.26 6.01 14.57
C ILE A 179 23.71 5.81 14.97
N SER A 180 24.10 4.57 15.31
CA SER A 180 25.51 4.28 15.52
C SER A 180 26.30 4.34 14.21
N ASN A 181 27.59 4.66 14.28
CA ASN A 181 28.45 4.66 13.09
C ASN A 181 28.47 3.31 12.38
N ASN A 182 28.40 2.21 13.14
CA ASN A 182 28.31 0.85 12.61
C ASN A 182 27.07 0.66 11.72
N VAL A 183 25.94 1.25 12.08
CA VAL A 183 24.70 1.20 11.30
C VAL A 183 24.83 2.02 10.00
N LYS A 184 25.43 3.22 10.06
CA LYS A 184 25.65 4.07 8.86
C LYS A 184 26.49 3.35 7.80
N THR A 185 27.58 2.70 8.22
CA THR A 185 28.51 2.05 7.27
C THR A 185 27.87 0.90 6.46
N VAL A 186 26.75 0.32 6.88
CA VAL A 186 26.11 -0.81 6.17
C VAL A 186 25.48 -0.38 4.84
N LEU A 187 24.95 0.85 4.78
CA LEU A 187 24.33 1.44 3.58
C LEU A 187 25.30 2.35 2.81
N GLY A 188 26.57 2.37 3.21
CA GLY A 188 27.62 3.23 2.65
C GLY A 188 27.87 4.51 3.46
N SER A 189 28.97 5.19 3.17
CA SER A 189 29.31 6.47 3.79
C SER A 189 28.76 7.62 2.95
N GLY A 190 27.83 8.41 3.49
CA GLY A 190 27.26 9.57 2.81
C GLY A 190 26.60 10.54 3.78
N THR A 191 26.66 11.83 3.48
CA THR A 191 26.03 12.90 4.28
C THR A 191 24.50 12.83 4.26
N GLN A 192 23.92 12.15 3.26
CA GLN A 192 22.48 11.91 3.13
C GLN A 192 21.85 11.17 4.33
N TYR A 193 22.65 10.45 5.11
CA TYR A 193 22.19 9.70 6.29
C TYR A 193 22.34 10.49 7.61
N ALA A 194 22.65 11.78 7.54
CA ALA A 194 22.87 12.62 8.73
C ALA A 194 21.63 12.68 9.64
N ASN A 195 20.44 12.79 9.03
CA ASN A 195 19.17 12.89 9.76
C ASN A 195 18.51 11.54 10.05
N GLY A 196 18.88 10.49 9.32
CA GLY A 196 18.21 9.18 9.41
C GLY A 196 18.17 8.46 8.08
N PHE A 197 17.64 7.24 8.11
CA PHE A 197 17.28 6.46 6.93
C PHE A 197 16.20 5.45 7.29
N ALA A 198 15.51 4.95 6.26
CA ALA A 198 14.61 3.83 6.35
C ALA A 198 15.11 2.66 5.50
N ALA A 199 14.95 1.43 6.00
CA ALA A 199 15.22 0.21 5.25
C ALA A 199 14.04 -0.75 5.42
N ALA A 200 13.43 -1.18 4.32
CA ALA A 200 12.30 -2.10 4.29
C ALA A 200 12.71 -3.44 3.66
N ASP A 201 12.18 -4.54 4.20
CA ASP A 201 12.29 -5.87 3.63
C ASP A 201 10.89 -6.46 3.51
N ILE A 202 10.39 -6.53 2.26
CA ILE A 202 9.02 -6.95 1.96
C ILE A 202 8.82 -8.42 2.34
N GLU A 203 9.78 -9.29 2.00
CA GLU A 203 9.72 -10.72 2.31
C GLU A 203 9.72 -10.98 3.82
N ARG A 204 10.46 -10.19 4.59
CA ARG A 204 10.51 -10.30 6.06
C ARG A 204 9.42 -9.51 6.76
N SER A 205 8.59 -8.74 6.04
CA SER A 205 7.62 -7.80 6.59
C SER A 205 8.21 -6.96 7.73
N SER A 206 9.40 -6.37 7.48
CA SER A 206 10.16 -5.65 8.49
C SER A 206 10.63 -4.30 7.97
N LEU A 207 10.40 -3.24 8.74
CA LEU A 207 10.86 -1.88 8.48
C LEU A 207 11.78 -1.41 9.59
N ILE A 208 12.93 -0.87 9.22
CA ILE A 208 13.89 -0.26 10.13
C ILE A 208 13.86 1.25 9.87
N LEU A 209 13.61 2.02 10.92
CA LEU A 209 13.68 3.48 10.93
C LEU A 209 14.78 3.90 11.89
N CYS A 210 15.85 4.51 11.37
CA CYS A 210 16.96 4.96 12.19
C CYS A 210 17.05 6.50 12.22
N GLY A 211 17.43 7.04 13.38
CA GLY A 211 17.54 8.48 13.58
C GLY A 211 16.18 9.14 13.63
N LYS A 212 16.01 10.21 12.87
CA LYS A 212 14.75 10.94 12.74
C LYS A 212 13.86 10.44 11.60
N ALA A 213 14.15 9.26 11.02
CA ALA A 213 13.36 8.70 9.92
C ALA A 213 11.86 8.53 10.26
N PHE A 214 11.53 8.29 11.52
CA PHE A 214 10.15 8.21 12.00
C PHE A 214 9.35 9.53 11.87
N ALA A 215 10.03 10.66 11.69
CA ALA A 215 9.41 11.98 11.53
C ALA A 215 9.07 12.33 10.07
N ASP A 216 9.48 11.48 9.10
CA ASP A 216 9.09 11.60 7.71
C ASP A 216 7.90 10.68 7.44
N SER A 217 6.68 11.22 7.51
CA SER A 217 5.48 10.39 7.37
C SER A 217 5.27 9.86 5.95
N ALA A 218 5.81 10.55 4.93
CA ALA A 218 5.64 10.16 3.54
C ALA A 218 6.42 8.87 3.25
N ILE A 219 7.71 8.82 3.63
CA ILE A 219 8.53 7.61 3.42
C ILE A 219 8.03 6.42 4.23
N VAL A 220 7.45 6.66 5.41
CA VAL A 220 6.87 5.59 6.23
C VAL A 220 5.65 5.00 5.53
N LYS A 221 4.75 5.85 5.01
CA LYS A 221 3.58 5.42 4.25
C LYS A 221 3.95 4.73 2.95
N ASP A 222 4.96 5.21 2.24
CA ASP A 222 5.48 4.59 1.02
C ASP A 222 6.03 3.18 1.31
N ALA A 223 6.86 3.05 2.35
CA ALA A 223 7.40 1.75 2.76
C ALA A 223 6.28 0.79 3.22
N LEU A 224 5.31 1.28 4.00
CA LEU A 224 4.16 0.48 4.45
C LEU A 224 3.27 0.05 3.29
N THR A 225 3.00 0.91 2.32
CA THR A 225 2.23 0.58 1.11
C THR A 225 2.89 -0.58 0.37
N ALA A 226 4.22 -0.51 0.17
CA ALA A 226 4.98 -1.58 -0.48
C ALA A 226 4.93 -2.90 0.29
N MET A 227 5.22 -2.87 1.59
CA MET A 227 5.31 -4.10 2.40
C MET A 227 3.96 -4.76 2.69
N THR A 228 2.88 -3.97 2.73
CA THR A 228 1.55 -4.50 3.06
C THR A 228 0.81 -5.03 1.84
N ALA A 229 1.16 -4.61 0.62
CA ALA A 229 0.51 -5.07 -0.60
C ALA A 229 0.43 -6.61 -0.73
N PRO A 230 1.51 -7.40 -0.48
CA PRO A 230 1.43 -8.86 -0.52
C PRO A 230 0.54 -9.45 0.59
N ILE A 231 0.52 -8.84 1.78
CA ILE A 231 -0.31 -9.27 2.91
C ILE A 231 -1.79 -9.06 2.59
N LEU A 232 -2.13 -7.89 2.05
CA LEU A 232 -3.48 -7.53 1.65
C LEU A 232 -3.97 -8.42 0.50
N SER A 233 -3.09 -8.70 -0.48
CA SER A 233 -3.37 -9.62 -1.58
C SER A 233 -3.64 -11.06 -1.11
N ALA A 234 -2.82 -11.56 -0.18
CA ALA A 234 -3.04 -12.88 0.43
C ALA A 234 -4.36 -12.99 1.20
N ARG A 235 -4.93 -11.86 1.63
CA ARG A 235 -6.24 -11.78 2.29
C ARG A 235 -7.41 -11.53 1.32
N GLY A 236 -7.16 -11.61 0.02
CA GLY A 236 -8.19 -11.44 -1.02
C GLY A 236 -8.52 -9.98 -1.33
N GLY A 237 -7.69 -9.03 -0.91
CA GLY A 237 -7.78 -7.63 -1.29
C GLY A 237 -6.92 -7.29 -2.50
N LEU A 238 -7.38 -6.39 -3.36
CA LEU A 238 -6.63 -5.81 -4.46
C LEU A 238 -6.14 -4.41 -4.04
N PRO A 239 -4.88 -4.26 -3.61
CA PRO A 239 -4.32 -2.95 -3.28
C PRO A 239 -4.06 -2.18 -4.58
N VAL A 240 -4.59 -0.95 -4.66
CA VAL A 240 -4.44 -0.06 -5.81
C VAL A 240 -4.04 1.36 -5.36
N PRO A 241 -3.20 2.06 -6.12
CA PRO A 241 -2.78 3.44 -5.82
C PRO A 241 -3.85 4.43 -6.29
N GLY A 242 -4.97 4.47 -5.58
CA GLY A 242 -6.07 5.40 -5.82
C GLY A 242 -6.56 6.06 -4.55
N TRP A 243 -7.62 6.85 -4.70
CA TRP A 243 -8.37 7.47 -3.60
C TRP A 243 -9.80 6.97 -3.61
N LEU A 244 -10.39 6.92 -2.43
CA LEU A 244 -11.80 6.59 -2.24
C LEU A 244 -12.53 7.83 -1.73
N MET A 245 -13.70 8.12 -2.30
CA MET A 245 -14.53 9.24 -1.85
C MET A 245 -16.02 8.89 -1.86
N CYS A 246 -16.80 9.62 -1.06
CA CYS A 246 -18.25 9.58 -1.11
C CYS A 246 -18.77 10.78 -1.90
N PHE A 247 -19.58 10.52 -2.92
CA PHE A 247 -20.21 11.57 -3.71
C PHE A 247 -21.63 11.17 -4.11
N GLY A 248 -22.62 12.01 -3.76
CA GLY A 248 -24.03 11.74 -4.08
C GLY A 248 -24.56 10.41 -3.53
N GLY A 249 -24.05 9.96 -2.37
CA GLY A 249 -24.38 8.65 -1.78
C GLY A 249 -23.67 7.46 -2.44
N SER A 250 -22.92 7.68 -3.51
CA SER A 250 -22.11 6.67 -4.18
C SER A 250 -20.68 6.67 -3.68
N ILE A 251 -20.04 5.50 -3.69
CA ILE A 251 -18.61 5.36 -3.41
C ILE A 251 -17.88 5.37 -4.74
N VAL A 252 -16.94 6.30 -4.88
CA VAL A 252 -16.18 6.50 -6.11
C VAL A 252 -14.72 6.16 -5.85
N LEU A 253 -14.16 5.30 -6.70
CA LEU A 253 -12.74 5.02 -6.77
C LEU A 253 -12.08 5.94 -7.80
N LEU A 254 -11.04 6.65 -7.40
CA LEU A 254 -10.39 7.68 -8.19
C LEU A 254 -8.92 7.33 -8.42
N PHE A 255 -8.49 7.31 -9.68
CA PHE A 255 -7.10 7.17 -10.07
C PHE A 255 -6.63 8.45 -10.73
N SER A 256 -5.57 9.06 -10.18
CA SER A 256 -5.09 10.37 -10.63
C SER A 256 -3.63 10.55 -10.25
N PRO A 257 -2.87 11.38 -10.98
CA PRO A 257 -1.62 11.94 -10.47
C PRO A 257 -1.89 12.72 -9.17
N VAL A 258 -1.02 12.54 -8.18
CA VAL A 258 -1.21 13.13 -6.84
C VAL A 258 -1.23 14.66 -6.86
N GLU A 259 -0.47 15.32 -7.74
CA GLU A 259 -0.45 16.79 -7.82
C GLU A 259 -1.82 17.34 -8.20
N ILE A 260 -2.56 16.63 -9.05
CA ILE A 260 -3.91 17.03 -9.44
C ILE A 260 -4.85 16.94 -8.23
N ILE A 261 -4.84 15.82 -7.51
CA ILE A 261 -5.66 15.63 -6.31
C ILE A 261 -5.33 16.68 -5.24
N MET A 262 -4.03 16.94 -5.02
CA MET A 262 -3.59 17.93 -4.04
C MET A 262 -3.97 19.36 -4.44
N SER A 263 -4.13 19.64 -5.74
CA SER A 263 -4.59 20.95 -6.22
C SER A 263 -6.08 21.22 -6.02
N TRP A 264 -6.91 20.18 -5.83
CA TRP A 264 -8.36 20.29 -5.69
C TRP A 264 -8.81 20.30 -4.22
N SER A 265 -8.58 21.42 -3.54
CA SER A 265 -8.92 21.57 -2.11
C SER A 265 -10.42 21.34 -1.82
N GLU A 266 -11.30 21.62 -2.78
CA GLU A 266 -12.74 21.51 -2.63
C GLU A 266 -13.22 20.07 -2.41
N ILE A 267 -12.47 19.07 -2.89
CA ILE A 267 -12.84 17.66 -2.74
C ILE A 267 -12.18 16.97 -1.55
N HIS A 268 -11.21 17.62 -0.88
CA HIS A 268 -10.43 17.00 0.20
C HIS A 268 -11.31 16.49 1.35
N ASN A 269 -12.40 17.20 1.67
CA ASN A 269 -13.35 16.79 2.70
C ASN A 269 -14.19 15.56 2.33
N ALA A 270 -14.35 15.28 1.03
CA ALA A 270 -15.10 14.15 0.52
C ALA A 270 -14.25 12.86 0.42
N LEU A 271 -12.93 13.00 0.35
CA LEU A 271 -11.98 11.88 0.37
C LEU A 271 -12.02 11.17 1.74
N PHE A 272 -11.97 9.84 1.73
CA PHE A 272 -11.85 9.04 2.95
C PHE A 272 -10.42 9.07 3.52
N SER A 273 -9.44 9.26 2.66
CA SER A 273 -8.01 9.41 2.97
C SER A 273 -7.40 10.46 2.04
N MET A 274 -6.51 11.32 2.56
CA MET A 274 -5.69 12.19 1.73
C MET A 274 -4.52 11.43 1.11
N ASP A 275 -4.07 10.37 1.78
CA ASP A 275 -3.01 9.49 1.29
C ASP A 275 -3.55 8.52 0.24
N CYS A 276 -2.75 8.31 -0.79
CA CYS A 276 -3.01 7.33 -1.83
C CYS A 276 -2.94 5.91 -1.28
N GLY A 277 -3.87 5.05 -1.70
CA GLY A 277 -3.90 3.64 -1.32
C GLY A 277 -5.30 3.19 -0.90
N VAL A 278 -5.91 2.37 -1.76
CA VAL A 278 -7.20 1.72 -1.54
C VAL A 278 -7.02 0.23 -1.68
N VAL A 279 -7.76 -0.55 -0.91
CA VAL A 279 -7.86 -2.00 -1.11
C VAL A 279 -9.29 -2.34 -1.45
N ILE A 280 -9.48 -3.04 -2.57
CA ILE A 280 -10.80 -3.48 -3.02
C ILE A 280 -10.92 -4.97 -2.78
N SER A 281 -12.02 -5.44 -2.20
CA SER A 281 -12.25 -6.85 -1.89
C SER A 281 -13.68 -7.23 -2.24
N SER A 282 -13.97 -8.53 -2.21
CA SER A 282 -15.35 -9.03 -2.39
C SER A 282 -16.34 -8.47 -1.35
N LYS A 283 -15.87 -8.03 -0.18
CA LYS A 283 -16.70 -7.48 0.90
C LYS A 283 -16.92 -5.96 0.82
N GLY A 284 -16.10 -5.25 0.05
CA GLY A 284 -16.09 -3.79 0.04
C GLY A 284 -14.71 -3.19 -0.20
N ALA A 285 -14.56 -1.91 0.13
CA ALA A 285 -13.31 -1.18 -0.02
C ALA A 285 -12.78 -0.65 1.32
N THR A 286 -11.46 -0.54 1.43
CA THR A 286 -10.76 0.05 2.59
C THR A 286 -9.72 1.07 2.11
N VAL A 287 -9.32 1.98 2.99
CA VAL A 287 -8.19 2.90 2.74
C VAL A 287 -7.00 2.50 3.61
N LEU A 288 -5.78 2.69 3.11
CA LEU A 288 -4.58 2.25 3.82
C LEU A 288 -4.32 3.04 5.11
N PHE A 289 -4.50 4.37 5.06
CA PHE A 289 -4.11 5.28 6.14
C PHE A 289 -5.29 6.14 6.63
N PRO A 290 -5.34 6.49 7.93
CA PRO A 290 -6.37 7.34 8.49
C PRO A 290 -6.16 8.82 8.19
N THR A 291 -7.22 9.61 8.38
CA THR A 291 -7.13 11.08 8.42
C THR A 291 -7.27 11.56 9.87
N LYS A 292 -6.87 12.81 10.14
CA LYS A 292 -7.04 13.41 11.47
C LYS A 292 -8.50 13.38 11.94
N ALA A 293 -9.45 13.54 11.01
CA ALA A 293 -10.88 13.61 11.30
C ALA A 293 -11.56 12.22 11.40
N ARG A 294 -10.97 11.17 10.82
CA ARG A 294 -11.57 9.83 10.72
C ARG A 294 -10.56 8.79 11.17
N ARG A 295 -10.64 8.40 12.45
CA ARG A 295 -9.74 7.42 13.09
C ARG A 295 -10.39 6.09 13.43
N GLU A 296 -11.70 5.98 13.24
CA GLU A 296 -12.41 4.71 13.44
C GLU A 296 -12.27 3.83 12.21
N PRO A 297 -11.71 2.61 12.36
CA PRO A 297 -11.66 1.64 11.27
C PRO A 297 -13.07 1.40 10.73
N LYS A 298 -13.21 1.52 9.40
CA LYS A 298 -14.45 1.29 8.68
C LYS A 298 -14.19 0.52 7.39
N LEU A 299 -15.04 -0.47 7.15
CA LEU A 299 -15.24 -1.06 5.82
C LEU A 299 -16.23 -0.19 5.05
N PHE A 300 -15.84 0.24 3.86
CA PHE A 300 -16.72 0.96 2.94
C PHE A 300 -17.38 -0.04 2.01
N ALA A 301 -18.58 0.30 1.51
CA ALA A 301 -19.18 -0.49 0.44
C ALA A 301 -18.30 -0.45 -0.82
N LYS A 302 -18.56 -1.37 -1.76
CA LYS A 302 -17.81 -1.43 -3.01
C LYS A 302 -17.97 -0.13 -3.82
N PRO A 303 -16.94 0.29 -4.57
CA PRO A 303 -17.08 1.42 -5.48
C PRO A 303 -18.18 1.12 -6.52
N THR A 304 -19.11 2.06 -6.68
CA THR A 304 -20.15 1.97 -7.72
C THR A 304 -19.71 2.63 -9.02
N ALA A 305 -18.64 3.44 -8.96
CA ALA A 305 -18.01 4.03 -10.12
C ALA A 305 -16.49 4.13 -9.97
N VAL A 306 -15.79 4.05 -11.10
CA VAL A 306 -14.36 4.31 -11.22
C VAL A 306 -14.10 5.52 -12.10
N ILE A 307 -13.26 6.43 -11.64
CA ILE A 307 -12.86 7.62 -12.38
C ILE A 307 -11.36 7.57 -12.61
N ILE A 308 -10.97 7.55 -13.89
CA ILE A 308 -9.60 7.78 -14.32
C ILE A 308 -9.47 9.27 -14.60
N VAL A 309 -8.53 9.93 -13.93
CA VAL A 309 -8.17 11.31 -14.20
C VAL A 309 -6.86 11.32 -14.97
N SER A 310 -6.92 11.95 -16.13
CA SER A 310 -5.77 12.19 -16.98
C SER A 310 -5.65 13.70 -17.21
N SER A 311 -4.46 14.20 -17.53
CA SER A 311 -4.34 15.55 -18.07
C SER A 311 -3.87 15.48 -19.51
N ASP A 312 -4.57 16.21 -20.36
CA ASP A 312 -4.19 16.38 -21.75
C ASP A 312 -4.38 17.83 -22.19
N SER A 313 -3.26 18.53 -22.35
CA SER A 313 -3.20 19.88 -22.92
C SER A 313 -3.54 19.95 -24.41
N THR A 314 -3.52 18.84 -25.16
CA THR A 314 -3.72 18.86 -26.62
C THR A 314 -5.20 18.96 -27.03
N GLY A 315 -6.10 18.58 -26.13
CA GLY A 315 -7.54 18.49 -26.39
C GLY A 315 -7.94 17.23 -27.15
N ALA A 316 -7.08 16.21 -27.18
CA ALA A 316 -7.39 14.88 -27.69
C ALA A 316 -8.27 14.08 -26.73
N ILE A 317 -8.07 14.21 -25.41
CA ILE A 317 -8.95 13.61 -24.40
C ILE A 317 -10.15 14.54 -24.17
N PRO A 318 -11.40 14.07 -24.33
CA PRO A 318 -12.59 14.87 -24.02
C PRO A 318 -12.64 15.25 -22.54
N SER A 319 -13.42 16.26 -22.17
CA SER A 319 -13.58 16.64 -20.76
C SER A 319 -14.07 15.47 -19.90
N ILE A 320 -14.95 14.64 -20.45
CA ILE A 320 -15.43 13.41 -19.83
C ILE A 320 -15.77 12.37 -20.89
N SER A 321 -15.54 11.08 -20.60
CA SER A 321 -15.93 9.96 -21.46
C SER A 321 -16.27 8.74 -20.64
N LYS A 322 -17.32 8.00 -21.04
CA LYS A 322 -17.59 6.67 -20.47
C LYS A 322 -16.61 5.68 -21.07
N LEU A 323 -16.02 4.83 -20.24
CA LEU A 323 -15.07 3.80 -20.67
C LEU A 323 -15.71 2.41 -20.60
N SER A 324 -15.32 1.57 -21.55
CA SER A 324 -15.44 0.12 -21.35
C SER A 324 -14.42 -0.38 -20.32
N THR A 325 -14.65 -1.55 -19.73
CA THR A 325 -13.75 -2.16 -18.75
C THR A 325 -12.32 -2.32 -19.27
N GLY A 326 -12.18 -2.69 -20.55
CA GLY A 326 -10.88 -2.82 -21.22
C GLY A 326 -10.16 -1.48 -21.37
N GLN A 327 -10.88 -0.42 -21.78
CA GLN A 327 -10.33 0.93 -21.85
C GLN A 327 -9.94 1.47 -20.47
N THR A 328 -10.73 1.19 -19.42
CA THR A 328 -10.38 1.58 -18.05
C THR A 328 -9.06 0.96 -17.62
N ALA A 329 -8.90 -0.35 -17.83
CA ALA A 329 -7.65 -1.04 -17.49
C ALA A 329 -6.48 -0.54 -18.34
N TYR A 330 -6.69 -0.21 -19.62
CA TYR A 330 -5.68 0.35 -20.51
C TYR A 330 -5.21 1.74 -20.06
N HIS A 331 -6.13 2.66 -19.77
CA HIS A 331 -5.80 3.99 -19.26
C HIS A 331 -5.15 3.93 -17.87
N PHE A 332 -5.64 3.06 -17.00
CA PHE A 332 -5.05 2.81 -15.69
C PHE A 332 -3.61 2.27 -15.81
N LEU A 333 -3.38 1.27 -16.66
CA LEU A 333 -2.06 0.71 -16.92
C LEU A 333 -1.08 1.75 -17.49
N ALA A 334 -1.57 2.66 -18.34
CA ALA A 334 -0.76 3.72 -18.91
C ALA A 334 -0.40 4.82 -17.88
N GLY A 335 -1.39 5.26 -17.10
CA GLY A 335 -1.27 6.37 -16.17
C GLY A 335 -0.75 7.65 -16.82
N TYR A 336 -1.41 8.07 -17.90
CA TYR A 336 -1.00 9.21 -18.71
C TYR A 336 -1.26 10.56 -18.01
N HIS A 337 -0.31 11.49 -18.17
CA HIS A 337 -0.39 12.87 -17.68
C HIS A 337 0.52 13.76 -18.52
N ASP A 338 -0.06 14.55 -19.43
CA ASP A 338 0.63 15.53 -20.29
C ASP A 338 1.96 15.04 -20.90
N GLY A 339 1.89 13.95 -21.66
CA GLY A 339 3.06 13.35 -22.32
C GLY A 339 3.89 12.42 -21.45
N LYS A 340 3.67 12.38 -20.13
CA LYS A 340 4.29 11.43 -19.21
C LYS A 340 3.38 10.24 -18.98
N PHE A 341 3.99 9.08 -18.74
CA PHE A 341 3.29 7.84 -18.41
C PHE A 341 3.84 7.30 -17.09
N VAL A 342 2.96 7.11 -16.12
CA VAL A 342 3.27 6.55 -14.80
C VAL A 342 2.39 5.31 -14.61
N PRO A 343 2.86 4.11 -14.99
CA PRO A 343 2.00 2.94 -15.04
C PRO A 343 1.29 2.67 -13.73
N SER A 344 0.00 2.34 -13.81
CA SER A 344 -0.88 2.15 -12.65
C SER A 344 -0.96 3.35 -11.69
N TYR A 345 -0.48 4.54 -12.06
CA TYR A 345 -0.34 5.71 -11.18
C TYR A 345 0.58 5.49 -9.95
N SER A 346 1.39 4.41 -9.95
CA SER A 346 2.28 4.07 -8.84
C SER A 346 3.51 5.00 -8.80
N ARG A 347 3.68 5.72 -7.68
CA ARG A 347 4.87 6.56 -7.41
C ARG A 347 5.76 6.01 -6.30
N ALA A 348 5.15 5.41 -5.30
CA ALA A 348 5.82 4.75 -4.22
C ALA A 348 6.44 3.43 -4.70
N PRO A 349 7.44 2.89 -3.97
CA PRO A 349 7.86 1.51 -4.16
C PRO A 349 6.66 0.58 -4.13
N SER A 350 6.53 -0.29 -5.13
CA SER A 350 5.44 -1.26 -5.21
C SER A 350 5.98 -2.61 -5.65
N PRO A 351 5.62 -3.71 -4.95
CA PRO A 351 5.96 -5.06 -5.39
C PRO A 351 5.00 -5.60 -6.46
N ALA A 352 3.94 -4.85 -6.79
CA ALA A 352 2.94 -5.30 -7.75
C ALA A 352 3.38 -4.99 -9.18
N ASP A 353 3.34 -6.00 -10.04
CA ASP A 353 3.47 -5.81 -11.48
C ASP A 353 2.29 -4.98 -12.03
N PRO A 354 2.53 -3.86 -12.74
CA PRO A 354 1.47 -2.97 -13.19
C PRO A 354 0.46 -3.65 -14.11
N LEU A 355 0.90 -4.59 -14.96
CA LEU A 355 0.04 -5.30 -15.90
C LEU A 355 -0.84 -6.31 -15.16
N ALA A 356 -0.27 -7.05 -14.20
CA ALA A 356 -1.03 -7.94 -13.33
C ALA A 356 -2.08 -7.17 -12.50
N LEU A 357 -1.70 -5.99 -11.99
CA LEU A 357 -2.59 -5.13 -11.22
C LEU A 357 -3.72 -4.56 -12.11
N ALA A 358 -3.42 -4.12 -13.34
CA ALA A 358 -4.43 -3.69 -14.31
C ALA A 358 -5.37 -4.83 -14.75
N SER A 359 -4.84 -6.05 -14.92
CA SER A 359 -5.63 -7.26 -15.24
C SER A 359 -6.56 -7.67 -14.09
N SER A 360 -6.09 -7.50 -12.86
CA SER A 360 -6.91 -7.73 -11.66
C SER A 360 -8.02 -6.68 -11.54
N LEU A 361 -7.70 -5.40 -11.79
CA LEU A 361 -8.69 -4.33 -11.83
C LEU A 361 -9.74 -4.59 -12.93
N PHE A 362 -9.32 -4.97 -14.14
CA PHE A 362 -10.22 -5.35 -15.23
C PHE A 362 -11.20 -6.45 -14.81
N SER A 363 -10.69 -7.51 -14.19
CA SER A 363 -11.51 -8.64 -13.73
C SER A 363 -12.53 -8.20 -12.68
N HIS A 364 -12.12 -7.37 -11.73
CA HIS A 364 -13.00 -6.86 -10.68
C HIS A 364 -14.11 -5.96 -11.23
N LEU A 365 -13.77 -5.05 -12.14
CA LEU A 365 -14.75 -4.16 -12.80
C LEU A 365 -15.77 -4.94 -13.63
N LYS A 366 -15.35 -6.04 -14.26
CA LYS A 366 -16.21 -6.91 -15.05
C LYS A 366 -17.14 -7.75 -14.19
N GLU A 367 -16.66 -8.26 -13.06
CA GLU A 367 -17.46 -9.04 -12.10
C GLU A 367 -18.55 -8.21 -11.45
N ASP A 368 -18.23 -6.97 -11.05
CA ASP A 368 -19.14 -6.08 -10.32
C ASP A 368 -19.93 -5.11 -11.24
N ASP A 369 -19.84 -5.26 -12.57
CA ASP A 369 -20.45 -4.36 -13.59
C ASP A 369 -20.26 -2.86 -13.26
N THR A 370 -19.05 -2.51 -12.82
CA THR A 370 -18.77 -1.16 -12.29
C THR A 370 -18.60 -0.17 -13.43
N SER A 371 -19.38 0.91 -13.41
CA SER A 371 -19.27 1.98 -14.42
C SER A 371 -17.97 2.75 -14.29
N ALA A 372 -17.27 2.97 -15.40
CA ALA A 372 -16.00 3.67 -15.41
C ALA A 372 -15.97 4.86 -16.38
N TYR A 373 -15.23 5.89 -16.01
CA TYR A 373 -15.16 7.14 -16.76
C TYR A 373 -13.73 7.70 -16.80
N LEU A 374 -13.41 8.39 -17.88
CA LEU A 374 -12.21 9.20 -18.04
C LEU A 374 -12.58 10.67 -17.90
N ILE A 375 -11.86 11.42 -17.07
CA ILE A 375 -11.99 12.87 -16.96
C ILE A 375 -10.65 13.52 -17.33
N ASN A 376 -10.70 14.47 -18.27
CA ASN A 376 -9.56 15.33 -18.54
C ASN A 376 -9.50 16.46 -17.49
N ALA A 377 -8.45 16.45 -16.67
CA ALA A 377 -8.19 17.48 -15.68
C ALA A 377 -7.79 18.82 -16.31
N LYS A 378 -7.66 18.90 -17.64
CA LYS A 378 -7.42 20.14 -18.36
C LYS A 378 -8.56 20.50 -19.31
N ASN A 379 -8.84 21.79 -19.38
CA ASN A 379 -9.72 22.39 -20.37
C ASN A 379 -8.99 23.57 -21.02
N SER A 380 -8.90 23.57 -22.35
CA SER A 380 -8.16 24.58 -23.12
C SER A 380 -6.73 24.83 -22.58
N GLY A 381 -6.03 23.74 -22.21
CA GLY A 381 -4.66 23.77 -21.70
C GLY A 381 -4.49 24.17 -20.22
N LYS A 382 -5.55 24.60 -19.53
CA LYS A 382 -5.52 24.97 -18.10
C LYS A 382 -6.11 23.87 -17.23
N PHE A 383 -5.56 23.68 -16.03
CA PHE A 383 -6.14 22.76 -15.06
C PHE A 383 -7.53 23.24 -14.62
N ILE A 384 -8.47 22.29 -14.51
CA ILE A 384 -9.78 22.54 -13.93
C ILE A 384 -9.65 22.64 -12.41
N ASP A 385 -10.53 23.43 -11.78
CA ASP A 385 -10.65 23.49 -10.32
C ASP A 385 -11.49 22.31 -9.77
N GLY A 386 -11.49 22.13 -8.44
CA GLY A 386 -12.23 21.03 -7.80
C GLY A 386 -13.75 21.16 -8.00
N ASN A 387 -14.27 22.38 -8.13
CA ASN A 387 -15.68 22.63 -8.43
C ASN A 387 -16.07 22.14 -9.84
N SER A 388 -15.23 22.41 -10.84
CA SER A 388 -15.43 21.92 -12.21
C SER A 388 -15.31 20.40 -12.28
N PHE A 389 -14.34 19.81 -11.57
CA PHE A 389 -14.25 18.35 -11.41
C PHE A 389 -15.55 17.77 -10.81
N THR A 390 -16.07 18.40 -9.76
CA THR A 390 -17.31 17.98 -9.10
C THR A 390 -18.52 18.03 -10.03
N LYS A 391 -18.60 19.04 -10.92
CA LYS A 391 -19.64 19.13 -11.96
C LYS A 391 -19.52 17.97 -12.97
N LEU A 392 -18.31 17.66 -13.43
CA LEU A 392 -18.06 16.53 -14.33
C LEU A 392 -18.38 15.19 -13.67
N LEU A 393 -18.03 15.03 -12.38
CA LEU A 393 -18.36 13.84 -11.60
C LEU A 393 -19.88 13.66 -11.46
N LYS A 394 -20.63 14.73 -11.20
CA LYS A 394 -22.09 14.71 -11.18
C LYS A 394 -22.68 14.28 -12.53
N LEU A 395 -22.11 14.76 -13.64
CA LEU A 395 -22.52 14.35 -14.98
C LEU A 395 -22.23 12.85 -15.20
N ALA A 396 -21.03 12.37 -14.87
CA ALA A 396 -20.64 10.96 -14.96
C ALA A 396 -21.65 10.03 -14.29
N LEU A 397 -22.01 10.37 -13.05
CA LEU A 397 -22.87 9.55 -12.19
C LEU A 397 -24.36 9.70 -12.51
N SER A 398 -24.75 10.69 -13.30
CA SER A 398 -26.12 10.83 -13.81
C SER A 398 -26.39 10.00 -15.08
N HIS A 399 -25.36 9.34 -15.62
CA HIS A 399 -25.39 8.56 -16.88
C HIS A 399 -25.86 9.32 -18.13
N ASN A 400 -26.02 10.65 -18.05
CA ASN A 400 -26.45 11.52 -19.14
C ASN A 400 -25.24 12.17 -19.81
N LEU A 401 -24.38 11.34 -20.42
CA LEU A 401 -23.23 11.87 -21.16
C LEU A 401 -23.60 12.17 -22.61
N PRO A 402 -23.16 13.31 -23.16
CA PRO A 402 -23.31 13.58 -24.57
C PRO A 402 -22.47 12.57 -25.37
N ASP A 403 -23.06 12.01 -26.44
CA ASP A 403 -22.33 11.17 -27.40
C ASP A 403 -21.39 12.07 -28.20
N ILE A 404 -20.13 12.14 -27.76
CA ILE A 404 -19.08 12.88 -28.46
C ILE A 404 -18.19 11.87 -29.19
N LYS A 405 -18.40 11.74 -30.50
CA LYS A 405 -17.47 11.05 -31.41
C LYS A 405 -16.63 12.11 -32.10
N THR A 406 -15.37 12.23 -31.72
CA THR A 406 -14.44 13.14 -32.40
C THR A 406 -13.20 12.34 -32.79
N GLU A 407 -13.14 11.91 -34.06
CA GLU A 407 -11.91 11.42 -34.66
C GLU A 407 -11.15 12.62 -35.22
N ASP A 408 -10.31 13.21 -34.37
CA ASP A 408 -9.40 14.29 -34.71
C ASP A 408 -7.98 13.72 -34.89
N PHE A 409 -7.15 14.32 -35.74
CA PHE A 409 -5.73 13.95 -35.90
C PHE A 409 -4.99 13.89 -34.55
N ARG A 410 -5.36 14.77 -33.62
CA ARG A 410 -4.80 14.82 -32.25
C ARG A 410 -5.06 13.54 -31.47
N VAL A 411 -6.24 12.93 -31.66
CA VAL A 411 -6.61 11.64 -31.05
C VAL A 411 -5.75 10.52 -31.61
N GLY A 412 -5.51 10.51 -32.93
CA GLY A 412 -4.62 9.55 -33.59
C GLY A 412 -3.18 9.62 -33.06
N GLU A 413 -2.64 10.83 -32.87
CA GLU A 413 -1.31 11.04 -32.30
C GLU A 413 -1.22 10.52 -30.86
N LEU A 414 -2.22 10.85 -30.02
CA LEU A 414 -2.25 10.40 -28.63
C LEU A 414 -2.38 8.88 -28.53
N LYS A 415 -3.26 8.27 -29.34
CA LYS A 415 -3.40 6.80 -29.43
C LYS A 415 -2.08 6.14 -29.84
N GLY A 416 -1.34 6.76 -30.77
CA GLY A 416 0.02 6.35 -31.14
C GLY A 416 0.99 6.39 -29.97
N LYS A 417 0.99 7.46 -29.17
CA LYS A 417 1.84 7.60 -27.97
C LYS A 417 1.54 6.51 -26.93
N TYR A 418 0.27 6.27 -26.63
CA TYR A 418 -0.16 5.20 -25.73
C TYR A 418 0.32 3.83 -26.21
N ARG A 419 0.08 3.51 -27.49
CA ARG A 419 0.48 2.23 -28.08
C ARG A 419 1.99 2.05 -28.02
N ASN A 420 2.77 3.06 -28.40
CA ASN A 420 4.23 2.98 -28.38
C ASN A 420 4.75 2.77 -26.95
N PHE A 421 4.20 3.49 -25.98
CA PHE A 421 4.59 3.34 -24.58
C PHE A 421 4.26 1.95 -24.04
N LEU A 422 3.02 1.49 -24.17
CA LEU A 422 2.58 0.21 -23.60
C LEU A 422 3.20 -0.99 -24.34
N SER A 423 3.29 -0.96 -25.66
CA SER A 423 3.92 -2.06 -26.42
C SER A 423 5.43 -2.15 -26.18
N SER A 424 6.14 -1.03 -26.02
CA SER A 424 7.57 -1.07 -25.68
C SER A 424 7.82 -1.65 -24.29
N LYS A 425 6.88 -1.46 -23.35
CA LYS A 425 7.03 -1.90 -21.96
C LYS A 425 6.49 -3.31 -21.70
N PHE A 426 5.35 -3.67 -22.29
CA PHE A 426 4.63 -4.91 -22.01
C PHE A 426 4.54 -5.85 -23.22
N GLY A 427 4.83 -5.35 -24.43
CA GLY A 427 4.92 -6.17 -25.64
C GLY A 427 3.68 -7.00 -25.91
N ARG A 428 3.88 -8.31 -26.15
CA ARG A 428 2.83 -9.28 -26.44
C ARG A 428 2.03 -9.74 -25.22
N LEU A 429 2.36 -9.23 -24.01
CA LEU A 429 1.64 -9.59 -22.79
C LEU A 429 0.37 -8.77 -22.57
N LEU A 430 0.17 -7.69 -23.35
CA LEU A 430 -1.05 -6.89 -23.29
C LEU A 430 -2.27 -7.70 -23.76
N PRO A 431 -3.34 -7.78 -22.96
CA PRO A 431 -4.60 -8.39 -23.38
C PRO A 431 -5.22 -7.67 -24.59
N ASP A 432 -5.91 -8.40 -25.45
CA ASP A 432 -6.54 -7.83 -26.65
C ASP A 432 -7.68 -6.85 -26.31
N GLU A 433 -8.32 -7.02 -25.15
CA GLU A 433 -9.35 -6.12 -24.64
C GLU A 433 -8.80 -4.76 -24.20
N PHE A 434 -7.48 -4.66 -24.00
CA PHE A 434 -6.83 -3.46 -23.47
C PHE A 434 -6.52 -2.51 -24.63
N SER A 435 -7.47 -1.63 -24.93
CA SER A 435 -7.38 -0.68 -26.04
C SER A 435 -7.69 0.76 -25.61
N PHE A 436 -7.23 1.72 -26.42
CA PHE A 436 -7.57 3.14 -26.30
C PHE A 436 -9.02 3.42 -26.72
#